data_AF-A0A353GJH2-F1
#
_entry.id   AF-A0A353GJH2-F1
#
_cell.length_a   1.000
_cell.length_b   1.000
_cell.length_c   1.000
_cell.angle_alpha   90.00
_cell.angle_beta   90.00
_cell.angle_gamma   90.00
#
_symmetry.space_group_name_H-M   'P 1'
#
loop_
_entity.id
_entity.type
_entity.pdbx_description
1 polymer ?
#
loop_
_entity_poly.entity_id
_entity_poly.type
_entity_poly.pdbx_seq_one_letter_code
_entity_poly.pdbx_strand_id
1 'polypeptide(L)'
;MSLTDQQQQQIDGIIAHLDDFLDKRFDQAIRVMPRLAAAESDIRWHQVATIRQILEEAKGFGPERISVCHLLCSPDEEKKRALFSPVNQVSLLNEIIPADDESKKDSHSGGSTGTQLEIRNVKLFYKALDPTLDRIIVLLQTWIWWDLRDAAELYRFDMQEYRIQSLITRQLDARVIEYYRQEMNAKAGVEIARTDILRFELGRTKEIIDYFQHARTQEKGFQVVVVSEERSGSTEADTTCVRLAKRIMAIDKMRAQKDEELDGQLKAYYAAQMGVPPEQMTRETAVDYEEMLARRDRQALTDYLVSGCQMGKTSNYKKLKEEDMKVRFEALCNAAGVVVQTTAVAAPQPEMQQPAAPVAAPQPTLQQPSQSSLPLMEF
;
A
#
# COMPACT_ATOMS: atom_id res chain seq x y z
N MET A 1 19.50 -18.06 -3.20
CA MET A 1 20.49 -17.17 -3.86
C MET A 1 20.56 -15.89 -3.05
N SER A 2 21.74 -15.32 -2.80
CA SER A 2 21.82 -14.01 -2.14
C SER A 2 21.29 -12.94 -3.09
N LEU A 3 20.37 -12.10 -2.61
CA LEU A 3 19.88 -10.94 -3.36
C LEU A 3 21.03 -9.96 -3.62
N THR A 4 21.00 -9.28 -4.76
CA THR A 4 21.91 -8.16 -5.01
C THR A 4 21.44 -6.92 -4.24
N ASP A 5 22.35 -6.00 -3.94
CA ASP A 5 22.00 -4.73 -3.28
C ASP A 5 20.92 -3.96 -4.06
N GLN A 6 20.97 -4.03 -5.40
CA GLN A 6 19.96 -3.43 -6.27
C GLN A 6 18.59 -4.09 -6.09
N GLN A 7 18.52 -5.43 -6.01
CA GLN A 7 17.27 -6.13 -5.77
C GLN A 7 16.69 -5.78 -4.39
N GLN A 8 17.55 -5.71 -3.38
CA GLN A 8 17.14 -5.30 -2.03
C GLN A 8 16.53 -3.90 -2.04
N GLN A 9 17.19 -2.93 -2.70
CA GLN A 9 16.69 -1.57 -2.84
C GLN A 9 15.34 -1.53 -3.59
N GLN A 10 15.18 -2.35 -4.64
CA GLN A 10 13.92 -2.48 -5.37
C GLN A 10 12.80 -3.00 -4.48
N ILE A 11 13.06 -4.05 -3.71
CA ILE A 11 12.09 -4.62 -2.77
C ILE A 11 11.67 -3.59 -1.74
N ASP A 12 12.64 -2.93 -1.10
CA ASP A 12 12.38 -1.94 -0.05
C ASP A 12 11.59 -0.74 -0.57
N GLY A 13 11.91 -0.26 -1.78
CA GLY A 13 11.19 0.84 -2.41
C GLY A 13 9.75 0.49 -2.80
N ILE A 14 9.50 -0.70 -3.37
CA ILE A 14 8.15 -1.18 -3.67
C ILE A 14 7.36 -1.32 -2.36
N ILE A 15 7.95 -1.90 -1.32
CA ILE A 15 7.30 -2.10 -0.03
C ILE A 15 6.94 -0.77 0.61
N ALA A 16 7.80 0.24 0.55
CA ALA A 16 7.50 1.55 1.13
C ALA A 16 6.22 2.17 0.55
N HIS A 17 6.05 2.11 -0.78
CA HIS A 17 4.81 2.60 -1.43
C HIS A 17 3.60 1.70 -1.16
N LEU A 18 3.79 0.38 -1.11
CA LEU A 18 2.70 -0.55 -0.79
C LEU A 18 2.21 -0.36 0.65
N ASP A 19 3.12 -0.15 1.57
CA ASP A 19 2.84 0.05 2.99
C ASP A 19 2.01 1.33 3.20
N ASP A 20 2.31 2.39 2.46
CA ASP A 20 1.52 3.63 2.42
C ASP A 20 0.10 3.39 1.87
N PHE A 21 -0.08 2.55 0.82
CA PHE A 21 -1.41 2.15 0.38
C PHE A 21 -2.17 1.36 1.44
N LEU A 22 -1.50 0.42 2.11
CA LEU A 22 -2.10 -0.41 3.15
C LEU A 22 -2.54 0.43 4.34
N ASP A 23 -1.74 1.40 4.76
CA ASP A 23 -2.09 2.40 5.78
C ASP A 23 -3.45 3.05 5.47
N LYS A 24 -3.60 3.62 4.28
CA LYS A 24 -4.87 4.28 3.88
C LYS A 24 -6.04 3.31 3.74
N ARG A 25 -5.78 2.06 3.33
CA ARG A 25 -6.79 0.99 3.27
C ARG A 25 -7.24 0.60 4.67
N PHE A 26 -6.33 0.49 5.63
CA PHE A 26 -6.65 0.20 7.03
C PHE A 26 -7.42 1.35 7.66
N ASP A 27 -7.03 2.61 7.45
CA ASP A 27 -7.81 3.78 7.87
C ASP A 27 -9.26 3.73 7.34
N GLN A 28 -9.43 3.35 6.06
CA GLN A 28 -10.76 3.15 5.48
C GLN A 28 -11.51 1.98 6.12
N ALA A 29 -10.85 0.85 6.35
CA ALA A 29 -11.44 -0.35 6.93
C ALA A 29 -11.85 -0.15 8.39
N ILE A 30 -11.01 0.50 9.19
CA ILE A 30 -11.21 0.76 10.62
C ILE A 30 -12.40 1.71 10.82
N ARG A 31 -12.58 2.70 9.94
CA ARG A 31 -13.78 3.55 9.95
C ARG A 31 -15.09 2.76 9.81
N VAL A 32 -15.06 1.65 9.07
CA VAL A 32 -16.21 0.74 8.91
C VAL A 32 -16.28 -0.29 10.04
N MET A 33 -15.12 -0.79 10.48
CA MET A 33 -14.98 -1.84 11.48
C MET A 33 -13.90 -1.48 12.53
N PRO A 34 -14.24 -0.69 13.57
CA PRO A 34 -13.25 -0.16 14.52
C PRO A 34 -12.45 -1.22 15.28
N ARG A 35 -13.01 -2.42 15.43
CA ARG A 35 -12.34 -3.55 16.10
C ARG A 35 -11.05 -3.99 15.40
N LEU A 36 -10.90 -3.70 14.10
CA LEU A 36 -9.71 -4.03 13.33
C LEU A 36 -8.47 -3.28 13.82
N ALA A 37 -8.64 -2.09 14.42
CA ALA A 37 -7.53 -1.25 14.88
C ALA A 37 -6.59 -1.98 15.87
N ALA A 38 -7.13 -2.90 16.69
CA ALA A 38 -6.34 -3.64 17.66
C ALA A 38 -5.40 -4.69 17.03
N ALA A 39 -5.69 -5.15 15.81
CA ALA A 39 -4.94 -6.19 15.11
C ALA A 39 -4.26 -5.67 13.83
N GLU A 40 -4.45 -4.39 13.50
CA GLU A 40 -3.96 -3.77 12.27
C GLU A 40 -2.46 -3.97 12.09
N SER A 41 -1.67 -3.57 13.09
CA SER A 41 -0.21 -3.54 13.03
C SER A 41 0.37 -4.94 12.76
N ASP A 42 -0.10 -5.95 13.48
CA ASP A 42 0.35 -7.34 13.30
C ASP A 42 -0.10 -7.92 11.96
N ILE A 43 -1.33 -7.64 11.53
CA ILE A 43 -1.83 -8.11 10.23
C ILE A 43 -1.04 -7.47 9.10
N ARG A 44 -0.86 -6.14 9.13
CA ARG A 44 -0.08 -5.38 8.15
C ARG A 44 1.34 -5.89 8.08
N TRP A 45 2.01 -6.06 9.22
CA TRP A 45 3.37 -6.60 9.27
C TRP A 45 3.47 -7.98 8.61
N HIS A 46 2.58 -8.92 8.96
CA HIS A 46 2.56 -10.25 8.34
C HIS A 46 2.32 -10.20 6.83
N GLN A 47 1.41 -9.34 6.36
CA GLN A 47 1.14 -9.19 4.93
C GLN A 47 2.36 -8.61 4.21
N VAL A 48 2.95 -7.52 4.71
CA VAL A 48 4.15 -6.90 4.13
C VAL A 48 5.33 -7.87 4.11
N ALA A 49 5.53 -8.66 5.17
CA ALA A 49 6.56 -9.70 5.22
C ALA A 49 6.32 -10.79 4.16
N THR A 50 5.06 -11.19 3.95
CA THR A 50 4.70 -12.15 2.90
C THR A 50 5.02 -11.59 1.50
N ILE A 51 4.69 -10.32 1.26
CA ILE A 51 5.00 -9.68 -0.03
C ILE A 51 6.49 -9.51 -0.24
N ARG A 52 7.24 -9.19 0.81
CA ARG A 52 8.71 -9.17 0.75
C ARG A 52 9.24 -10.50 0.22
N GLN A 53 8.79 -11.62 0.79
CA GLN A 53 9.15 -12.96 0.29
C GLN A 53 8.75 -13.16 -1.18
N ILE A 54 7.55 -12.73 -1.60
CA ILE A 54 7.14 -12.79 -3.03
C ILE A 54 8.14 -12.04 -3.93
N LEU A 55 8.57 -10.86 -3.50
CA LEU A 55 9.43 -9.99 -4.31
C LEU A 55 10.86 -10.54 -4.42
N GLU A 56 11.31 -11.31 -3.43
CA GLU A 56 12.61 -12.01 -3.42
C GLU A 56 12.64 -13.22 -4.37
N GLU A 57 11.49 -13.83 -4.62
CA GLU A 57 11.37 -15.01 -5.47
C GLU A 57 11.62 -14.75 -6.95
N ALA A 58 11.87 -15.83 -7.70
CA ALA A 58 12.10 -15.79 -9.15
C ALA A 58 11.04 -16.58 -9.92
N LYS A 59 10.32 -15.88 -10.80
CA LYS A 59 9.30 -16.47 -11.66
C LYS A 59 9.90 -16.94 -13.00
N GLY A 60 9.53 -18.16 -13.39
CA GLY A 60 9.90 -18.73 -14.69
C GLY A 60 9.03 -18.20 -15.83
N PHE A 61 9.67 -17.76 -16.90
CA PHE A 61 9.07 -17.41 -18.19
C PHE A 61 9.78 -18.19 -19.29
N GLY A 62 9.29 -19.41 -19.57
CA GLY A 62 9.97 -20.33 -20.48
C GLY A 62 11.36 -20.75 -19.94
N PRO A 63 12.45 -20.57 -20.70
CA PRO A 63 13.80 -20.91 -20.24
C PRO A 63 14.39 -19.87 -19.26
N GLU A 64 13.79 -18.69 -19.13
CA GLU A 64 14.28 -17.60 -18.28
C GLU A 64 13.66 -17.66 -16.89
N ARG A 65 14.45 -17.38 -15.84
CA ARG A 65 13.94 -17.09 -14.49
C ARG A 65 14.29 -15.66 -14.13
N ILE A 66 13.27 -14.87 -13.83
CA ILE A 66 13.40 -13.44 -13.55
C ILE A 66 12.89 -13.20 -12.13
N SER A 67 13.68 -12.47 -11.33
CA SER A 67 13.24 -12.04 -10.00
C SER A 67 11.97 -11.18 -10.10
N VAL A 68 11.00 -11.41 -9.21
CA VAL A 68 9.71 -10.73 -9.24
C VAL A 68 9.88 -9.22 -9.06
N CYS A 69 10.72 -8.76 -8.12
CA CYS A 69 10.98 -7.32 -7.94
C CYS A 69 11.56 -6.68 -9.21
N HIS A 70 12.51 -7.35 -9.87
CA HIS A 70 13.14 -6.87 -11.09
C HIS A 70 12.13 -6.81 -12.24
N LEU A 71 11.28 -7.83 -12.38
CA LEU A 71 10.23 -7.85 -13.38
C LEU A 71 9.23 -6.70 -13.18
N LEU A 72 8.80 -6.45 -11.94
CA LEU A 72 7.90 -5.34 -11.62
C LEU A 72 8.51 -3.97 -11.91
N CYS A 73 9.83 -3.82 -11.77
CA CYS A 73 10.54 -2.59 -12.11
C CYS A 73 10.91 -2.47 -13.60
N SER A 74 10.74 -3.53 -14.40
CA SER A 74 11.12 -3.56 -15.81
C SER A 74 10.16 -2.79 -16.71
N PRO A 75 10.51 -2.48 -17.98
CA PRO A 75 9.56 -1.95 -18.97
C PRO A 75 8.68 -3.02 -19.64
N ASP A 76 8.86 -4.31 -19.32
CA ASP A 76 8.15 -5.41 -19.99
C ASP A 76 6.72 -5.58 -19.43
N GLU A 77 5.79 -4.85 -20.05
CA GLU A 77 4.39 -4.83 -19.65
C GLU A 77 3.65 -6.16 -19.90
N GLU A 78 4.12 -6.97 -20.85
CA GLU A 78 3.53 -8.28 -21.14
C GLU A 78 3.83 -9.27 -20.01
N LYS A 79 5.11 -9.37 -19.61
CA LYS A 79 5.51 -10.24 -18.50
C LYS A 79 4.93 -9.75 -17.17
N LYS A 80 4.83 -8.44 -16.95
CA LYS A 80 4.09 -7.89 -15.79
C LYS A 80 2.63 -8.29 -15.81
N ARG A 81 1.92 -8.12 -16.93
CA ARG A 81 0.50 -8.51 -17.03
C ARG A 81 0.32 -10.00 -16.76
N ALA A 82 1.22 -10.84 -17.26
CA ALA A 82 1.22 -12.27 -16.98
C ALA A 82 1.40 -12.55 -15.49
N LEU A 83 2.30 -11.85 -14.80
CA LEU A 83 2.52 -11.98 -13.34
C LEU A 83 1.23 -11.74 -12.55
N PHE A 84 0.44 -10.74 -12.93
CA PHE A 84 -0.84 -10.40 -12.29
C PHE A 84 -2.03 -11.25 -12.76
N SER A 85 -1.82 -12.29 -13.58
CA SER A 85 -2.90 -13.23 -13.91
C SER A 85 -3.31 -14.05 -12.68
N PRO A 86 -4.60 -14.44 -12.54
CA PRO A 86 -5.06 -15.21 -11.38
C PRO A 86 -4.27 -16.51 -11.15
N VAL A 87 -3.87 -17.19 -12.24
CA VAL A 87 -3.06 -18.42 -12.19
C VAL A 87 -1.70 -18.16 -11.55
N ASN A 88 -1.02 -17.09 -11.97
CA ASN A 88 0.31 -16.77 -11.45
C ASN A 88 0.26 -16.19 -10.04
N GLN A 89 -0.78 -15.43 -9.67
CA GLN A 89 -0.98 -14.98 -8.29
C GLN A 89 -1.10 -16.17 -7.33
N VAL A 90 -1.90 -17.18 -7.69
CA VAL A 90 -2.05 -18.40 -6.89
C VAL A 90 -0.74 -19.18 -6.83
N SER A 91 -0.04 -19.31 -7.96
CA SER A 91 1.28 -19.97 -8.03
C SER A 91 2.29 -19.30 -7.10
N LEU A 92 2.40 -17.97 -7.11
CA LEU A 92 3.34 -17.24 -6.25
C LEU A 92 2.98 -17.37 -4.76
N LEU A 93 1.69 -17.31 -4.42
CA LEU A 93 1.24 -17.51 -3.05
C LEU A 93 1.53 -18.94 -2.55
N ASN A 94 1.38 -19.93 -3.41
CA ASN A 94 1.64 -21.34 -3.09
C ASN A 94 3.12 -21.70 -3.12
N GLU A 95 3.94 -21.01 -3.92
CA GLU A 95 5.41 -21.21 -3.97
C GLU A 95 6.09 -20.75 -2.65
N ILE A 96 5.47 -19.82 -1.92
CA ILE A 96 6.01 -19.23 -0.68
C ILE A 96 5.53 -19.96 0.58
N ILE A 97 4.38 -20.64 0.50
CA ILE A 97 4.01 -21.64 1.49
C ILE A 97 4.84 -22.87 1.12
N PRO A 98 5.93 -23.20 1.85
CA PRO A 98 6.85 -24.22 1.41
C PRO A 98 6.10 -25.53 1.13
N ALA A 99 6.29 -26.07 -0.08
CA ALA A 99 5.85 -27.41 -0.48
C ALA A 99 6.58 -28.54 0.28
N ASP A 100 7.19 -28.24 1.44
CA ASP A 100 7.95 -29.18 2.25
C ASP A 100 7.09 -30.10 3.13
N ASP A 101 5.75 -29.97 3.09
CA ASP A 101 4.85 -30.80 3.90
C ASP A 101 3.95 -31.77 3.11
N GLU A 102 3.92 -31.74 1.77
CA GLU A 102 3.10 -32.71 1.00
C GLU A 102 3.82 -34.03 0.70
N SER A 103 5.14 -34.13 0.94
CA SER A 103 5.89 -35.35 0.59
C SER A 103 6.19 -36.32 1.75
N LYS A 104 5.66 -36.09 2.97
CA LYS A 104 5.97 -36.96 4.13
C LYS A 104 4.83 -37.34 5.09
N LYS A 105 3.55 -37.11 4.79
CA LYS A 105 2.46 -37.49 5.73
C LYS A 105 1.26 -38.26 5.18
N ASP A 106 1.31 -38.77 3.95
CA ASP A 106 0.21 -39.62 3.44
C ASP A 106 0.35 -41.12 3.70
N SER A 107 1.32 -41.55 4.53
CA SER A 107 1.51 -42.99 4.75
C SER A 107 1.35 -43.51 6.18
N HIS A 108 1.32 -42.72 7.26
CA HIS A 108 1.16 -43.28 8.63
C HIS A 108 0.52 -42.28 9.62
N SER A 109 -0.81 -42.30 9.77
CA SER A 109 -1.46 -42.20 11.09
C SER A 109 -2.97 -42.39 10.98
N GLY A 110 -3.41 -43.64 11.15
CA GLY A 110 -4.74 -43.90 11.66
C GLY A 110 -4.85 -43.46 13.12
N GLY A 111 -5.98 -42.85 13.46
CA GLY A 111 -6.54 -42.79 14.82
C GLY A 111 -5.78 -41.96 15.86
N SER A 112 -6.26 -40.75 16.14
CA SER A 112 -6.35 -40.22 17.50
C SER A 112 -7.19 -38.94 17.54
N THR A 113 -8.26 -38.99 18.33
CA THR A 113 -8.91 -37.88 19.02
C THR A 113 -7.95 -36.73 19.39
N GLY A 114 -8.30 -35.50 19.01
CA GLY A 114 -7.60 -34.27 19.45
C GLY A 114 -7.50 -33.22 18.36
N THR A 115 -8.42 -32.27 18.41
CA THR A 115 -8.52 -30.98 17.71
C THR A 115 -7.18 -30.19 17.66
N GLN A 116 -6.23 -30.59 16.83
CA GLN A 116 -5.07 -29.76 16.51
C GLN A 116 -5.30 -29.14 15.13
N LEU A 117 -5.77 -27.89 15.11
CA LEU A 117 -5.72 -27.06 13.91
C LEU A 117 -4.23 -26.85 13.59
N GLU A 118 -3.69 -27.58 12.61
CA GLU A 118 -2.37 -27.28 12.08
C GLU A 118 -2.44 -25.90 11.40
N ILE A 119 -1.94 -24.87 12.09
CA ILE A 119 -1.86 -23.51 11.58
C ILE A 119 -0.71 -23.47 10.56
N ARG A 120 -1.05 -23.58 9.26
CA ARG A 120 -0.07 -23.67 8.16
C ARG A 120 0.13 -22.36 7.38
N ASN A 121 -0.69 -21.34 7.62
CA ASN A 121 -0.56 -20.04 6.98
C ASN A 121 -1.20 -18.92 7.82
N VAL A 122 -0.91 -17.66 7.46
CA VAL A 122 -1.40 -16.45 8.16
C VAL A 122 -2.93 -16.44 8.27
N LYS A 123 -3.62 -16.90 7.23
CA LYS A 123 -5.09 -16.99 7.21
C LYS A 123 -5.61 -17.96 8.28
N LEU A 124 -5.04 -19.16 8.37
CA LEU A 124 -5.39 -20.15 9.39
C LEU A 124 -5.01 -19.70 10.79
N PHE A 125 -3.90 -18.96 10.94
CA PHE A 125 -3.47 -18.39 12.22
C PHE A 125 -4.52 -17.40 12.74
N TYR A 126 -4.88 -16.40 11.94
CA TYR A 126 -5.86 -15.40 12.35
C TYR A 126 -7.27 -15.98 12.47
N LYS A 127 -7.65 -16.94 11.62
CA LYS A 127 -8.93 -17.65 11.76
C LYS A 127 -9.03 -18.44 13.07
N ALA A 128 -7.93 -19.02 13.55
CA ALA A 128 -7.90 -19.73 14.82
C ALA A 128 -8.04 -18.79 16.04
N LEU A 129 -7.55 -17.54 15.92
CA LEU A 129 -7.72 -16.50 16.95
C LEU A 129 -9.12 -15.88 16.92
N ASP A 130 -9.56 -15.47 15.74
CA ASP A 130 -10.88 -14.91 15.49
C ASP A 130 -11.34 -15.27 14.06
N PRO A 131 -12.38 -16.13 13.92
CA PRO A 131 -12.91 -16.53 12.63
C PRO A 131 -13.36 -15.37 11.72
N THR A 132 -13.66 -14.20 12.28
CA THR A 132 -14.05 -13.01 11.52
C THR A 132 -12.89 -12.39 10.76
N LEU A 133 -11.65 -12.58 11.23
CA LEU A 133 -10.44 -12.07 10.58
C LEU A 133 -10.13 -12.78 9.26
N ASP A 134 -10.59 -14.02 9.07
CA ASP A 134 -10.39 -14.80 7.83
C ASP A 134 -10.79 -14.01 6.57
N ARG A 135 -11.96 -13.37 6.63
CA ARG A 135 -12.49 -12.57 5.52
C ARG A 135 -11.69 -11.28 5.31
N ILE A 136 -11.19 -10.69 6.39
CA ILE A 136 -10.37 -9.48 6.35
C ILE A 136 -9.01 -9.78 5.70
N ILE A 137 -8.38 -10.90 6.05
CA ILE A 137 -7.13 -11.33 5.42
C ILE A 137 -7.30 -11.53 3.91
N VAL A 138 -8.38 -12.18 3.47
CA VAL A 138 -8.66 -12.35 2.02
C VAL A 138 -8.88 -11.01 1.32
N LEU A 139 -9.59 -10.09 1.97
CA LEU A 139 -9.80 -8.75 1.46
C LEU A 139 -8.49 -7.96 1.33
N LEU A 140 -7.63 -8.03 2.36
CA LEU A 140 -6.30 -7.40 2.36
C LEU A 140 -5.40 -7.96 1.27
N GLN A 141 -5.35 -9.28 1.10
CA GLN A 141 -4.62 -9.92 0.00
C GLN A 141 -5.10 -9.40 -1.36
N THR A 142 -6.41 -9.23 -1.51
CA THR A 142 -7.00 -8.67 -2.74
C THR A 142 -6.55 -7.22 -2.97
N TRP A 143 -6.55 -6.39 -1.91
CA TRP A 143 -6.07 -5.00 -2.00
C TRP A 143 -4.59 -4.93 -2.36
N ILE A 144 -3.77 -5.78 -1.74
CA ILE A 144 -2.34 -5.85 -2.05
C ILE A 144 -2.12 -6.12 -3.53
N TRP A 145 -2.84 -7.05 -4.15
CA TRP A 145 -2.67 -7.31 -5.57
C TRP A 145 -3.11 -6.14 -6.46
N TRP A 146 -4.11 -5.36 -6.03
CA TRP A 146 -4.51 -4.14 -6.74
C TRP A 146 -3.47 -3.03 -6.59
N ASP A 147 -2.87 -2.91 -5.41
CA ASP A 147 -2.02 -1.77 -5.02
C ASP A 147 -0.53 -2.04 -5.30
N LEU A 148 -0.09 -3.31 -5.39
CA LEU A 148 1.30 -3.72 -5.64
C LEU A 148 1.81 -3.24 -6.99
N ARG A 149 0.99 -3.32 -8.04
CA ARG A 149 1.35 -2.81 -9.37
C ARG A 149 1.56 -1.30 -9.32
N ASP A 150 0.67 -0.58 -8.66
CA ASP A 150 0.76 0.87 -8.50
C ASP A 150 1.99 1.26 -7.68
N ALA A 151 2.28 0.55 -6.60
CA ALA A 151 3.48 0.74 -5.79
C ALA A 151 4.78 0.54 -6.58
N ALA A 152 4.83 -0.49 -7.43
CA ALA A 152 5.97 -0.73 -8.30
C ALA A 152 6.17 0.39 -9.33
N GLU A 153 5.08 0.94 -9.89
CA GLU A 153 5.16 2.06 -10.83
C GLU A 153 5.61 3.36 -10.16
N LEU A 154 5.14 3.64 -8.93
CA LEU A 154 5.62 4.78 -8.13
C LEU A 154 7.11 4.67 -7.83
N TYR A 155 7.57 3.48 -7.41
CA TYR A 155 8.99 3.27 -7.20
C TYR A 155 9.82 3.37 -8.50
N ARG A 156 9.30 2.84 -9.62
CA ARG A 156 9.94 2.95 -10.93
C ARG A 156 10.10 4.41 -11.35
N PHE A 157 9.09 5.24 -11.05
CA PHE A 157 9.15 6.69 -11.25
C PHE A 157 10.24 7.34 -10.38
N ASP A 158 10.29 7.04 -9.08
CA ASP A 158 11.33 7.58 -8.17
C ASP A 158 12.75 7.26 -8.65
N MET A 159 12.95 6.02 -9.13
CA MET A 159 14.24 5.60 -9.68
C MET A 159 14.61 6.36 -10.96
N GLN A 160 13.63 6.63 -11.82
CA GLN A 160 13.85 7.41 -13.04
C GLN A 160 14.07 8.89 -12.75
N GLU A 161 13.36 9.46 -11.78
CA GLU A 161 13.64 10.81 -11.29
C GLU A 161 15.08 10.92 -10.80
N TYR A 162 15.52 10.02 -9.91
CA TYR A 162 16.88 10.02 -9.39
C TYR A 162 17.92 9.90 -10.52
N ARG A 163 17.66 9.04 -11.51
CA ARG A 163 18.51 8.89 -12.69
C ARG A 163 18.62 10.19 -13.48
N ILE A 164 17.50 10.84 -13.78
CA ILE A 164 17.47 12.11 -14.53
C ILE A 164 18.20 13.21 -13.76
N GLN A 165 17.94 13.35 -12.46
CA GLN A 165 18.63 14.34 -11.61
C GLN A 165 20.15 14.11 -11.61
N SER A 166 20.58 12.84 -11.56
CA SER A 166 22.00 12.47 -11.68
C SER A 166 22.57 12.85 -13.05
N LEU A 167 21.84 12.65 -14.15
CA LEU A 167 22.30 13.00 -15.50
C LEU A 167 22.36 14.52 -15.76
N ILE A 168 21.50 15.30 -15.10
CA ILE A 168 21.51 16.76 -15.15
C ILE A 168 22.78 17.29 -14.47
N THR A 169 23.09 16.76 -13.29
CA THR A 169 24.14 17.32 -12.41
C THR A 169 25.54 16.78 -12.71
N ARG A 170 25.67 15.51 -13.11
CA ARG A 170 26.97 14.85 -13.31
C ARG A 170 27.53 15.06 -14.72
N GLN A 171 28.85 15.09 -14.84
CA GLN A 171 29.50 14.98 -16.14
C GLN A 171 29.27 13.58 -16.72
N LEU A 172 28.93 13.52 -18.00
CA LEU A 172 28.71 12.25 -18.69
C LEU A 172 30.07 11.67 -19.09
N ASP A 173 30.39 10.49 -18.57
CA ASP A 173 31.56 9.76 -18.99
C ASP A 173 31.30 8.98 -20.30
N ALA A 174 32.37 8.48 -20.91
CA ALA A 174 32.28 7.73 -22.17
C ALA A 174 31.48 6.43 -22.03
N ARG A 175 31.42 5.82 -20.84
CA ARG A 175 30.67 4.58 -20.59
C ARG A 175 29.17 4.83 -20.61
N VAL A 176 28.73 5.92 -19.98
CA VAL A 176 27.34 6.36 -19.97
C VAL A 176 26.88 6.71 -21.38
N ILE A 177 27.70 7.46 -22.14
CA ILE A 177 27.36 7.80 -23.54
C ILE A 177 27.25 6.55 -24.41
N GLU A 178 28.16 5.58 -24.26
CA GLU A 178 28.11 4.32 -25.01
C GLU A 178 26.90 3.46 -24.62
N TYR A 179 26.55 3.41 -23.33
CA TYR A 179 25.32 2.76 -22.87
C TYR A 179 24.09 3.37 -23.55
N TYR A 180 23.96 4.70 -23.56
CA TYR A 180 22.83 5.36 -24.22
C TYR A 180 22.85 5.22 -25.74
N ARG A 181 24.04 5.12 -26.38
CA ARG A 181 24.13 4.82 -27.80
C ARG A 181 23.46 3.49 -28.15
N GLN A 182 23.70 2.47 -27.32
CA GLN A 182 23.11 1.15 -27.48
C GLN A 182 21.61 1.19 -27.20
N GLU A 183 21.19 1.79 -26.08
CA GLU A 183 19.78 1.89 -25.69
C GLU A 183 18.92 2.67 -26.70
N MET A 184 19.47 3.73 -27.30
CA MET A 184 18.79 4.54 -28.31
C MET A 184 18.95 3.97 -29.74
N ASN A 185 19.67 2.85 -29.91
CA ASN A 185 20.02 2.28 -31.22
C ASN A 185 20.63 3.32 -32.19
N ALA A 186 21.46 4.23 -31.67
CA ALA A 186 22.07 5.29 -32.47
C ALA A 186 23.19 4.73 -33.35
N LYS A 187 23.26 5.19 -34.61
CA LYS A 187 24.28 4.74 -35.57
C LYS A 187 25.69 5.09 -35.09
N ALA A 188 26.65 4.23 -35.41
CA ALA A 188 28.06 4.48 -35.14
C ALA A 188 28.51 5.81 -35.77
N GLY A 189 29.16 6.66 -34.98
CA GLY A 189 29.63 7.98 -35.40
C GLY A 189 28.65 9.14 -35.18
N VAL A 190 27.41 8.89 -34.77
CA VAL A 190 26.51 9.96 -34.32
C VAL A 190 26.95 10.44 -32.94
N GLU A 191 27.16 11.75 -32.82
CA GLU A 191 27.42 12.41 -31.55
C GLU A 191 26.11 12.49 -30.75
N ILE A 192 26.15 11.97 -29.52
CA ILE A 192 25.00 11.96 -28.62
C ILE A 192 25.19 13.08 -27.62
N ALA A 193 24.34 14.10 -27.68
CA ALA A 193 24.38 15.18 -26.72
C ALA A 193 23.67 14.77 -25.42
N ARG A 194 24.04 15.40 -24.30
CA ARG A 194 23.33 15.24 -23.02
C ARG A 194 21.83 15.48 -23.16
N THR A 195 21.43 16.45 -23.98
CA THR A 195 20.02 16.77 -24.24
C THR A 195 19.25 15.61 -24.86
N ASP A 196 19.89 14.77 -25.68
CA ASP A 196 19.23 13.62 -26.29
C ASP A 196 19.02 12.50 -25.27
N ILE A 197 20.02 12.27 -24.41
CA ILE A 197 19.93 11.32 -23.28
C ILE A 197 18.82 11.75 -22.31
N LEU A 198 18.78 13.04 -21.94
CA LEU A 198 17.74 13.56 -21.05
C LEU A 198 16.35 13.46 -21.69
N ARG A 199 16.22 13.75 -22.98
CA ARG A 199 14.94 13.59 -23.71
C ARG A 199 14.49 12.13 -23.72
N PHE A 200 15.42 11.19 -23.91
CA PHE A 200 15.13 9.76 -23.87
C PHE A 200 14.63 9.30 -22.49
N GLU A 201 15.32 9.66 -21.41
CA GLU A 201 14.89 9.28 -20.05
C GLU A 201 13.60 9.99 -19.60
N LEU A 202 13.39 11.24 -20.01
CA LEU A 202 12.10 11.93 -19.79
C LEU A 202 10.97 11.24 -20.58
N GLY A 203 11.24 10.72 -21.78
CA GLY A 203 10.30 9.89 -22.54
C GLY A 203 9.87 8.64 -21.76
N ARG A 204 10.85 7.89 -21.22
CA ARG A 204 10.57 6.73 -20.35
C ARG A 204 9.76 7.10 -19.12
N THR A 205 10.10 8.23 -18.48
CA THR A 205 9.37 8.71 -17.30
C THR A 205 7.93 9.07 -17.66
N LYS A 206 7.71 9.65 -18.84
CA LYS A 206 6.37 9.96 -19.35
C LYS A 206 5.53 8.70 -19.58
N GLU A 207 6.12 7.63 -20.12
CA GLU A 207 5.46 6.33 -20.31
C GLU A 207 4.96 5.75 -18.97
N ILE A 208 5.75 5.88 -17.90
CA ILE A 208 5.36 5.46 -16.55
C ILE A 208 4.10 6.22 -16.09
N ILE A 209 4.09 7.55 -16.25
CA ILE A 209 2.94 8.40 -15.88
C ILE A 209 1.71 8.04 -16.71
N ASP A 210 1.86 7.88 -18.02
CA ASP A 210 0.75 7.57 -18.93
C ASP A 210 0.12 6.22 -18.59
N TYR A 211 0.96 5.24 -18.29
CA TYR A 211 0.49 3.93 -17.85
C TYR A 211 -0.25 4.00 -16.51
N PHE A 212 0.32 4.71 -15.52
CA PHE A 212 -0.30 4.89 -14.21
C PHE A 212 -1.67 5.57 -14.33
N GLN A 213 -1.74 6.64 -15.14
CA GLN A 213 -2.98 7.36 -15.46
C GLN A 213 -3.98 6.46 -16.19
N HIS A 214 -3.54 5.68 -17.18
CA HIS A 214 -4.41 4.75 -17.90
C HIS A 214 -5.04 3.72 -16.97
N ALA A 215 -4.25 3.17 -16.03
CA ALA A 215 -4.78 2.27 -15.00
C ALA A 215 -5.87 2.92 -14.14
N ARG A 216 -5.76 4.22 -13.82
CA ARG A 216 -6.80 4.97 -13.09
C ARG A 216 -8.11 5.09 -13.88
N THR A 217 -8.04 5.19 -15.21
CA THR A 217 -9.26 5.28 -16.05
C THR A 217 -10.05 3.97 -16.12
N GLN A 218 -9.37 2.84 -15.89
CA GLN A 218 -9.98 1.50 -15.89
C GLN A 218 -10.38 1.03 -14.48
N GLU A 219 -10.03 1.80 -13.44
CA GLU A 219 -10.25 1.44 -12.04
C GLU A 219 -11.74 1.46 -11.70
N LYS A 220 -12.22 0.37 -11.09
CA LYS A 220 -13.59 0.28 -10.60
C LYS A 220 -13.74 1.01 -9.27
N GLY A 221 -14.93 1.54 -8.97
CA GLY A 221 -15.15 2.34 -7.76
C GLY A 221 -14.76 1.66 -6.43
N PHE A 222 -14.89 0.34 -6.32
CA PHE A 222 -14.51 -0.41 -5.11
C PHE A 222 -12.99 -0.61 -4.95
N GLN A 223 -12.20 -0.33 -5.99
CA GLN A 223 -10.75 -0.39 -5.95
C GLN A 223 -10.13 0.95 -5.51
N VAL A 224 -10.91 2.03 -5.52
CA VAL A 224 -10.45 3.36 -5.12
C VAL A 224 -10.07 3.38 -3.63
N VAL A 225 -8.92 4.00 -3.34
CA VAL A 225 -8.49 4.33 -1.98
C VAL A 225 -8.98 5.73 -1.65
N VAL A 226 -9.93 5.84 -0.72
CA VAL A 226 -10.53 7.13 -0.34
C VAL A 226 -9.85 7.65 0.91
N VAL A 227 -9.09 8.73 0.75
CA VAL A 227 -8.51 9.48 1.86
C VAL A 227 -9.35 10.71 2.15
N SER A 228 -9.44 11.05 3.42
CA SER A 228 -9.98 12.34 3.86
C SER A 228 -8.78 13.21 4.17
N GLU A 229 -8.72 14.40 3.57
CA GLU A 229 -7.72 15.39 4.01
C GLU A 229 -7.96 15.66 5.50
N GLU A 230 -6.98 15.35 6.34
CA GLU A 230 -6.98 15.89 7.70
C GLU A 230 -6.94 17.41 7.55
N ARG A 231 -7.97 18.10 8.04
CA ARG A 231 -7.82 19.54 8.24
C ARG A 231 -6.59 19.72 9.13
N SER A 232 -5.78 20.71 8.81
CA SER A 232 -4.62 21.20 9.57
C SER A 232 -4.90 21.57 11.04
N GLY A 233 -6.07 21.24 11.58
CA GLY A 233 -6.47 21.36 12.97
C GLY A 233 -6.49 20.04 13.78
N SER A 234 -6.09 18.88 13.24
CA SER A 234 -6.00 17.65 14.07
C SER A 234 -4.99 17.83 15.21
N THR A 235 -3.87 18.51 14.95
CA THR A 235 -2.89 18.91 15.97
C THR A 235 -3.46 19.90 16.99
N GLU A 236 -4.40 20.78 16.58
CA GLU A 236 -5.07 21.72 17.48
C GLU A 236 -6.09 21.02 18.39
N ALA A 237 -6.80 20.01 17.87
CA ALA A 237 -7.69 19.16 18.66
C ALA A 237 -6.90 18.31 19.67
N ASP A 238 -5.80 17.69 19.25
CA ASP A 238 -4.94 16.88 20.13
C ASP A 238 -4.29 17.73 21.23
N THR A 239 -3.77 18.90 20.87
CA THR A 239 -3.22 19.85 21.87
C THR A 239 -4.31 20.35 22.81
N THR A 240 -5.55 20.52 22.35
CA THR A 240 -6.69 20.89 23.20
C THR A 240 -7.10 19.74 24.13
N CYS A 241 -7.08 18.48 23.67
CA CYS A 241 -7.30 17.29 24.49
C CYS A 241 -6.25 17.17 25.60
N VAL A 242 -4.97 17.30 25.26
CA VAL A 242 -3.87 17.27 26.25
C VAL A 242 -3.97 18.44 27.23
N ARG A 243 -4.31 19.64 26.76
CA ARG A 243 -4.52 20.81 27.62
C ARG A 243 -5.68 20.58 28.58
N LEU A 244 -6.82 20.11 28.08
CA LEU A 244 -7.99 19.80 28.91
C LEU A 244 -7.68 18.74 29.97
N ALA A 245 -6.98 17.66 29.60
CA ALA A 245 -6.57 16.62 30.55
C ALA A 245 -5.70 17.18 31.68
N LYS A 246 -4.70 18.02 31.36
CA LYS A 246 -3.85 18.69 32.36
C LYS A 246 -4.66 19.58 33.30
N ARG A 247 -5.66 20.30 32.79
CA ARG A 247 -6.55 21.15 33.61
C ARG A 247 -7.42 20.34 34.56
N ILE A 248 -8.01 19.25 34.08
CA ILE A 248 -8.81 18.35 34.92
C ILE A 248 -7.95 17.77 36.05
N MET A 249 -6.74 17.30 35.72
CA MET A 249 -5.79 16.80 36.74
C MET A 249 -5.40 17.87 37.76
N ALA A 250 -5.20 19.11 37.34
CA ALA A 250 -4.89 20.23 38.24
C ALA A 250 -6.08 20.53 39.19
N ILE A 251 -7.31 20.55 38.67
CA ILE A 251 -8.54 20.72 39.45
C ILE A 251 -8.66 19.60 40.49
N ASP A 252 -8.49 18.34 40.08
CA ASP A 252 -8.61 17.19 40.97
C ASP A 252 -7.53 17.22 42.07
N LYS A 253 -6.29 17.57 41.71
CA LYS A 253 -5.20 17.72 42.67
C LYS A 253 -5.51 18.82 43.70
N MET A 254 -5.95 19.99 43.25
CA MET A 254 -6.32 21.09 44.16
C MET A 254 -7.51 20.71 45.06
N ARG A 255 -8.50 19.98 44.54
CA ARG A 255 -9.65 19.50 45.32
C ARG A 255 -9.30 18.42 46.35
N ALA A 256 -8.30 17.59 46.07
CA ALA A 256 -7.82 16.56 46.99
C ALA A 256 -7.08 17.16 48.20
N GLN A 257 -6.42 18.30 48.02
CA GLN A 257 -5.67 19.01 49.07
C GLN A 257 -6.59 19.88 49.95
N LYS A 258 -7.63 19.30 50.54
CA LYS A 258 -8.72 20.02 51.23
C LYS A 258 -8.29 20.95 52.37
N ASP A 259 -7.14 20.71 52.99
CA ASP A 259 -6.68 21.45 54.17
C ASP A 259 -5.33 22.17 53.99
N GLU A 260 -4.72 22.09 52.80
CA GLU A 260 -3.45 22.77 52.51
C GLU A 260 -3.69 24.09 51.79
N GLU A 261 -2.99 25.14 52.23
CA GLU A 261 -2.91 26.37 51.45
C GLU A 261 -2.27 26.09 50.09
N LEU A 262 -2.76 26.79 49.06
CA LEU A 262 -2.18 26.72 47.73
C LEU A 262 -0.70 27.07 47.78
N ASP A 263 0.14 26.23 47.18
CA ASP A 263 1.60 26.45 47.14
C ASP A 263 1.94 27.86 46.62
N GLY A 264 3.00 28.46 47.17
CA GLY A 264 3.40 29.84 46.88
C GLY A 264 3.72 30.07 45.40
N GLN A 265 4.25 29.06 44.70
CA GLN A 265 4.51 29.15 43.26
C GLN A 265 3.22 29.14 42.43
N LEU A 266 2.25 28.31 42.81
CA LEU A 266 0.93 28.26 42.18
C LEU A 266 0.14 29.55 42.44
N LYS A 267 0.20 30.11 43.66
CA LYS A 267 -0.41 31.41 43.99
C LYS A 267 0.14 32.51 43.08
N ALA A 268 1.46 32.60 42.92
CA ALA A 268 2.09 33.59 42.05
C ALA A 268 1.70 33.40 40.57
N TYR A 269 1.62 32.14 40.11
CA TYR A 269 1.22 31.81 38.74
C TYR A 269 -0.23 32.27 38.45
N TYR A 270 -1.21 31.87 39.27
CA TYR A 270 -2.62 32.24 39.05
C TYR A 270 -2.88 33.72 39.29
N ALA A 271 -2.18 34.35 40.24
CA ALA A 271 -2.21 35.79 40.48
C ALA A 271 -1.80 36.59 39.24
N ALA A 272 -0.72 36.19 38.59
CA ALA A 272 -0.27 36.81 37.35
C ALA A 272 -1.28 36.62 36.20
N GLN A 273 -1.89 35.45 36.08
CA GLN A 273 -2.87 35.15 35.02
C GLN A 273 -4.20 35.90 35.20
N MET A 274 -4.66 36.09 36.44
CA MET A 274 -5.92 36.78 36.73
C MET A 274 -5.77 38.27 37.02
N GLY A 275 -4.54 38.79 37.13
CA GLY A 275 -4.26 40.20 37.43
C GLY A 275 -4.63 40.60 38.86
N VAL A 276 -4.52 39.67 39.81
CA VAL A 276 -4.90 39.85 41.23
C VAL A 276 -3.66 39.67 42.11
N PRO A 277 -3.51 40.41 43.24
CA PRO A 277 -2.39 40.19 44.17
C PRO A 277 -2.32 38.73 44.69
N PRO A 278 -1.12 38.13 44.85
CA PRO A 278 -0.95 36.75 45.32
C PRO A 278 -1.60 36.44 46.67
N GLU A 279 -1.73 37.45 47.53
CA GLU A 279 -2.34 37.37 48.85
C GLU A 279 -3.86 37.15 48.79
N GLN A 280 -4.51 37.56 47.70
CA GLN A 280 -5.94 37.38 47.46
C GLN A 280 -6.22 36.11 46.64
N MET A 281 -5.19 35.35 46.28
CA MET A 281 -5.33 34.11 45.54
C MET A 281 -5.72 32.96 46.46
N THR A 282 -6.99 32.56 46.39
CA THR A 282 -7.47 31.37 47.10
C THR A 282 -7.45 30.15 46.20
N ARG A 283 -7.44 28.97 46.82
CA ARG A 283 -7.59 27.71 46.10
C ARG A 283 -8.90 27.64 45.33
N GLU A 284 -9.99 28.15 45.89
CA GLU A 284 -11.30 28.16 45.24
C GLU A 284 -11.26 29.02 43.98
N THR A 285 -10.63 30.21 44.05
CA THR A 285 -10.46 31.08 42.88
C THR A 285 -9.58 30.45 41.79
N ALA A 286 -8.53 29.72 42.18
CA ALA A 286 -7.69 28.98 41.23
C ALA A 286 -8.44 27.81 40.57
N VAL A 287 -9.26 27.09 41.33
CA VAL A 287 -10.13 26.02 40.82
C VAL A 287 -11.17 26.57 39.85
N ASP A 288 -11.85 27.66 40.20
CA ASP A 288 -12.86 28.30 39.34
C ASP A 288 -12.25 28.80 38.02
N TYR A 289 -11.02 29.32 38.07
CA TYR A 289 -10.28 29.72 36.88
C TYR A 289 -9.97 28.53 35.97
N GLU A 290 -9.46 27.42 36.52
CA GLU A 290 -9.21 26.21 35.73
C GLU A 290 -10.50 25.58 35.20
N GLU A 291 -11.60 25.62 35.96
CA GLU A 291 -12.91 25.14 35.49
C GLU A 291 -13.42 25.97 34.31
N MET A 292 -13.28 27.30 34.37
CA MET A 292 -13.66 28.18 33.28
C MET A 292 -12.87 27.87 32.01
N LEU A 293 -11.55 27.66 32.14
CA LEU A 293 -10.70 27.27 31.02
C LEU A 293 -11.02 25.86 30.50
N ALA A 294 -11.31 24.91 31.39
CA ALA A 294 -11.73 23.57 31.01
C ALA A 294 -13.09 23.57 30.28
N ARG A 295 -14.04 24.41 30.68
CA ARG A 295 -15.31 24.60 29.95
C ARG A 295 -15.08 25.17 28.56
N ARG A 296 -14.19 26.15 28.42
CA ARG A 296 -13.80 26.71 27.11
C ARG A 296 -13.15 25.65 26.22
N ASP A 297 -12.22 24.86 26.76
CA ASP A 297 -11.56 23.78 26.01
C ASP A 297 -12.56 22.67 25.61
N ARG A 298 -13.51 22.31 26.48
CA ARG A 298 -14.61 21.38 26.15
C ARG A 298 -15.54 21.93 25.07
N GLN A 299 -15.87 23.22 25.13
CA GLN A 299 -16.71 23.85 24.11
C GLN A 299 -15.96 23.87 22.77
N ALA A 300 -14.68 24.21 22.75
CA ALA A 300 -13.86 24.16 21.54
C ALA A 300 -13.78 22.74 20.94
N LEU A 301 -13.63 21.70 21.78
CA LEU A 301 -13.68 20.31 21.32
C LEU A 301 -15.08 19.90 20.84
N THR A 302 -16.13 20.40 21.48
CA THR A 302 -17.51 20.12 21.09
C THR A 302 -17.82 20.80 19.76
N ASP A 303 -17.45 22.06 19.58
CA ASP A 303 -17.57 22.79 18.33
C ASP A 303 -16.72 22.13 17.24
N TYR A 304 -15.52 21.63 17.57
CA TYR A 304 -14.69 20.82 16.68
C TYR A 304 -15.37 19.50 16.30
N LEU A 305 -16.01 18.78 17.22
CA LEU A 305 -16.72 17.54 16.92
C LEU A 305 -18.01 17.76 16.13
N VAL A 306 -18.76 18.81 16.47
CA VAL A 306 -20.01 19.21 15.81
C VAL A 306 -19.75 19.75 14.40
N SER A 307 -18.67 20.51 14.22
CA SER A 307 -18.20 20.94 12.89
C SER A 307 -17.40 19.85 12.14
N GLY A 308 -16.79 18.93 12.88
CA GLY A 308 -15.85 17.90 12.42
C GLY A 308 -16.48 16.57 11.98
N CYS A 309 -17.80 16.46 11.99
CA CYS A 309 -18.49 15.46 11.16
C CYS A 309 -18.46 15.81 9.66
N GLN A 310 -17.95 16.98 9.26
CA GLN A 310 -17.54 17.22 7.88
C GLN A 310 -16.13 16.66 7.71
N MET A 311 -16.05 15.40 7.30
CA MET A 311 -14.83 14.82 6.72
C MET A 311 -14.21 15.86 5.77
N GLY A 312 -12.90 16.11 5.88
CA GLY A 312 -12.20 16.94 4.89
C GLY A 312 -12.49 16.44 3.47
N LYS A 313 -12.18 17.24 2.45
CA LYS A 313 -12.49 16.89 1.06
C LYS A 313 -11.99 15.47 0.80
N THR A 314 -12.92 14.59 0.43
CA THR A 314 -12.57 13.20 0.12
C THR A 314 -11.89 13.18 -1.23
N SER A 315 -10.71 12.58 -1.27
CA SER A 315 -9.86 12.54 -2.45
C SER A 315 -9.49 11.09 -2.76
N ASN A 316 -9.36 10.77 -4.05
CA ASN A 316 -8.82 9.49 -4.47
C ASN A 316 -7.30 9.54 -4.31
N TYR A 317 -6.76 8.73 -3.39
CA TYR A 317 -5.35 8.75 -3.04
C TYR A 317 -4.44 8.48 -4.24
N LYS A 318 -4.83 7.52 -5.09
CA LYS A 318 -4.06 7.17 -6.28
C LYS A 318 -4.07 8.28 -7.31
N LYS A 319 -5.16 9.07 -7.40
CA LYS A 319 -5.17 10.29 -8.23
C LYS A 319 -4.27 11.38 -7.66
N LEU A 320 -4.21 11.54 -6.34
CA LEU A 320 -3.26 12.48 -5.73
C LEU A 320 -1.80 12.11 -6.07
N LYS A 321 -1.46 10.82 -6.05
CA LYS A 321 -0.14 10.35 -6.49
C LYS A 321 0.10 10.60 -7.99
N GLU A 322 -0.91 10.41 -8.83
CA GLU A 322 -0.83 10.76 -10.27
C GLU A 322 -0.53 12.25 -10.48
N GLU A 323 -1.21 13.12 -9.72
CA GLU A 323 -0.98 14.58 -9.75
C GLU A 323 0.41 14.95 -9.24
N ASP A 324 0.89 14.33 -8.15
CA ASP A 324 2.26 14.50 -7.64
C ASP A 324 3.32 14.12 -8.68
N MET A 325 3.16 12.95 -9.34
CA MET A 325 4.06 12.51 -10.40
C MET A 325 4.11 13.51 -11.56
N LYS A 326 2.96 14.10 -11.94
CA LYS A 326 2.90 15.11 -13.00
C LYS A 326 3.66 16.38 -12.61
N VAL A 327 3.45 16.87 -11.39
CA VAL A 327 4.16 18.06 -10.88
C VAL A 327 5.67 17.82 -10.82
N ARG A 328 6.10 16.66 -10.30
CA ARG A 328 7.52 16.27 -10.26
C ARG A 328 8.12 16.11 -11.67
N PHE A 329 7.37 15.54 -12.61
CA PHE A 329 7.81 15.41 -13.99
C PHE A 329 7.98 16.76 -14.71
N GLU A 330 7.07 17.71 -14.48
CA GLU A 330 7.20 19.08 -14.99
C GLU A 330 8.44 19.76 -14.42
N ALA A 331 8.72 19.59 -13.12
CA ALA A 331 9.94 20.08 -12.50
C ALA A 331 11.20 19.48 -13.15
N LEU A 332 11.20 18.18 -13.47
CA LEU A 332 12.30 17.53 -14.19
C LEU A 332 12.48 18.07 -15.61
N CYS A 333 11.40 18.29 -16.35
CA CYS A 333 11.47 18.89 -17.69
C CYS A 333 12.09 20.29 -17.64
N ASN A 334 11.66 21.10 -16.67
CA ASN A 334 12.18 22.45 -16.46
C ASN A 334 13.67 22.43 -16.08
N ALA A 335 14.07 21.54 -15.16
CA ALA A 335 15.47 21.40 -14.74
C ALA A 335 16.37 20.88 -15.88
N ALA A 336 15.86 20.00 -16.74
CA ALA A 336 16.58 19.50 -17.90
C ALA A 336 16.64 20.51 -19.06
N GLY A 337 15.78 21.53 -19.07
CA GLY A 337 15.62 22.46 -20.20
C GLY A 337 15.08 21.77 -21.45
N VAL A 338 14.32 20.68 -21.31
CA VAL A 338 13.79 19.86 -22.40
C VAL A 338 12.27 19.86 -22.36
N VAL A 339 11.64 20.15 -23.49
CA VAL A 339 10.20 19.94 -23.69
C VAL A 339 9.98 18.59 -24.34
N VAL A 340 9.25 17.70 -23.67
CA VAL A 340 8.82 16.41 -24.22
C VAL A 340 7.43 16.57 -24.81
N GLN A 341 7.31 16.42 -26.13
CA GLN A 341 6.00 16.37 -26.79
C GLN A 341 5.38 14.98 -26.61
N THR A 342 4.06 14.96 -26.43
CA THR A 342 3.27 13.74 -26.29
C THR A 342 3.32 12.92 -27.58
N THR A 343 4.08 11.84 -27.60
CA THR A 343 3.79 10.73 -28.50
C THR A 343 2.65 9.95 -27.87
N ALA A 344 1.44 10.06 -28.43
CA ALA A 344 0.33 9.23 -28.02
C ALA A 344 0.75 7.77 -28.08
N VAL A 345 0.88 7.13 -26.91
CA VAL A 345 1.01 5.68 -26.83
C VAL A 345 -0.24 5.13 -27.50
N ALA A 346 -0.07 4.51 -28.68
CA ALA A 346 -1.15 3.77 -29.29
C ALA A 346 -1.60 2.73 -28.26
N ALA A 347 -2.80 2.90 -27.72
CA ALA A 347 -3.40 1.92 -26.85
C ALA A 347 -3.30 0.56 -27.55
N PRO A 348 -2.85 -0.52 -26.87
CA PRO A 348 -2.94 -1.84 -27.44
C PRO A 348 -4.40 -2.05 -27.84
N GLN A 349 -4.65 -2.27 -29.13
CA GLN A 349 -5.99 -2.55 -29.61
C GLN A 349 -6.54 -3.70 -28.78
N PRO A 350 -7.78 -3.62 -28.26
CA PRO A 350 -8.41 -4.80 -27.72
C PRO A 350 -8.41 -5.83 -28.83
N GLU A 351 -7.79 -6.99 -28.60
CA GLU A 351 -7.97 -8.15 -29.46
C GLU A 351 -9.48 -8.28 -29.68
N MET A 352 -9.90 -8.11 -30.94
CA MET A 352 -11.23 -8.50 -31.35
C MET A 352 -11.38 -9.95 -30.91
N GLN A 353 -12.18 -10.17 -29.86
CA GLN A 353 -12.69 -11.48 -29.53
C GLN A 353 -13.32 -12.01 -30.82
N GLN A 354 -12.61 -12.91 -31.49
CA GLN A 354 -13.23 -13.74 -32.51
C GLN A 354 -14.43 -14.40 -31.83
N PRO A 355 -15.65 -14.24 -32.37
CA PRO A 355 -16.80 -14.91 -31.80
C PRO A 355 -16.49 -16.40 -31.76
N ALA A 356 -16.57 -16.96 -30.56
CA ALA A 356 -16.41 -18.38 -30.32
C ALA A 356 -17.29 -19.13 -31.32
N ALA A 357 -16.68 -20.04 -32.08
CA ALA A 357 -17.40 -20.97 -32.93
C ALA A 357 -18.49 -21.65 -32.10
N PRO A 358 -19.74 -21.78 -32.60
CA PRO A 358 -20.82 -22.38 -31.85
C PRO A 358 -20.44 -23.81 -31.48
N VAL A 359 -20.37 -24.07 -30.17
CA VAL A 359 -20.18 -25.40 -29.59
C VAL A 359 -21.32 -26.28 -30.08
N ALA A 360 -20.98 -27.28 -30.89
CA ALA A 360 -21.89 -28.31 -31.34
C ALA A 360 -22.50 -29.00 -30.11
N ALA A 361 -23.83 -29.02 -30.05
CA ALA A 361 -24.57 -29.72 -29.02
C ALA A 361 -24.19 -31.21 -29.00
N PRO A 362 -24.05 -31.84 -27.83
CA PRO A 362 -23.73 -33.26 -27.74
C PRO A 362 -24.89 -34.09 -28.32
N GLN A 363 -24.59 -34.88 -29.35
CA GLN A 363 -25.51 -35.86 -29.89
C GLN A 363 -25.76 -36.97 -28.86
N PRO A 364 -27.01 -37.42 -28.68
CA PRO A 364 -27.34 -38.51 -27.79
C PRO A 364 -26.78 -39.83 -28.36
N THR A 365 -25.97 -40.52 -27.55
CA THR A 365 -25.47 -41.86 -27.85
C THR A 365 -26.63 -42.84 -27.87
N LEU A 366 -27.05 -43.23 -29.08
CA LEU A 366 -27.98 -44.34 -29.30
C LEU A 366 -27.31 -45.65 -28.87
N GLN A 367 -27.93 -46.30 -27.89
CA GLN A 367 -27.71 -47.71 -27.56
C GLN A 367 -27.92 -48.58 -28.81
N GLN A 368 -26.97 -49.45 -29.12
CA GLN A 368 -27.24 -50.69 -29.85
C GLN A 368 -26.74 -51.89 -29.06
N PRO A 369 -27.42 -53.04 -29.16
CA PRO A 369 -27.30 -54.13 -28.21
C PRO A 369 -26.32 -55.21 -28.66
N SER A 370 -25.64 -55.76 -27.65
CA SER A 370 -25.19 -57.16 -27.49
C SER A 370 -24.73 -57.94 -28.73
N GLN A 371 -23.45 -58.34 -28.72
CA GLN A 371 -23.11 -59.72 -29.07
C GLN A 371 -22.21 -60.38 -28.03
N SER A 372 -22.72 -61.56 -27.68
CA SER A 372 -22.27 -62.58 -26.74
C SER A 372 -20.97 -63.25 -27.14
N SER A 373 -20.13 -63.57 -26.15
CA SER A 373 -19.41 -64.86 -26.09
C SER A 373 -18.92 -65.08 -24.66
N LEU A 374 -19.67 -65.89 -23.91
CA LEU A 374 -19.20 -66.56 -22.70
C LEU A 374 -18.53 -67.88 -23.12
N PRO A 375 -17.52 -68.35 -22.37
CA PRO A 375 -17.30 -69.77 -22.18
C PRO A 375 -17.72 -70.21 -20.77
N LEU A 376 -18.45 -71.33 -20.75
CA LEU A 376 -18.52 -72.42 -19.76
C LEU A 376 -18.30 -72.09 -18.28
N MET A 377 -19.35 -72.19 -17.44
CA MET A 377 -19.88 -73.40 -16.78
C MET A 377 -19.13 -73.77 -15.50
N GLU A 378 -19.83 -73.68 -14.36
CA GLU A 378 -19.84 -74.75 -13.35
C GLU A 378 -21.14 -74.64 -12.50
N PHE A 379 -21.86 -75.77 -12.50
CA PHE A 379 -23.08 -76.19 -11.78
C PHE A 379 -24.46 -75.66 -12.20
#